data_AF-A0A0B7FLR3-F1
#
_entry.id   AF-A0A0B7FLR3-F1
#
_cell.length_a   1.000
_cell.length_b   1.000
_cell.length_c   1.000
_cell.angle_alpha   90.00
_cell.angle_beta   90.00
_cell.angle_gamma   90.00
#
_symmetry.space_group_name_H-M   'P 1'
#
loop_
_entity.id
_entity.type
_entity.pdbx_description
1 polymer ?
#
loop_
_entity_poly.entity_id
_entity_poly.type
_entity_poly.pdbx_seq_one_letter_code
_entity_poly.pdbx_strand_id
1 'polypeptide(L)'
;MAPSSSPFLFNNTPFQVYRPPGQGSAVRRRQKESQLRSQTNTHAPYSLRQNLTMHDKLKILDYCGGDSTKDLTQQEKVVQLHSMGYYTLSQSTLSTLLRDEDLLRAYADAHPEHLHMKRRPIVQLPHVEAALHEWILQKQDWGIRLTGDLIREKAQDFC
;
A
#
# COMPACT_ATOMS: atom_id res chain seq x y z
N MET A 1 22.99 -53.04 24.01
CA MET A 1 23.37 -53.68 22.72
C MET A 1 22.21 -53.50 21.76
N ALA A 2 22.43 -52.73 20.68
CA ALA A 2 21.49 -52.59 19.55
C ALA A 2 21.59 -53.84 18.64
N PRO A 3 20.68 -54.06 17.65
CA PRO A 3 20.64 -53.28 16.41
C PRO A 3 19.20 -52.95 15.94
N SER A 4 18.88 -51.72 15.51
CA SER A 4 18.82 -51.25 14.11
C SER A 4 18.30 -52.24 13.07
N SER A 5 17.15 -51.94 12.44
CA SER A 5 16.95 -51.91 10.97
C SER A 5 15.46 -51.76 10.61
N SER A 6 15.07 -50.59 10.10
CA SER A 6 14.02 -50.40 9.08
C SER A 6 14.37 -51.27 7.82
N PRO A 7 13.53 -51.47 6.77
CA PRO A 7 12.59 -50.49 6.20
C PRO A 7 11.33 -51.10 5.52
N PHE A 8 10.48 -50.22 4.97
CA PHE A 8 9.90 -50.25 3.62
C PHE A 8 8.45 -49.74 3.56
N LEU A 9 8.31 -48.74 2.71
CA LEU A 9 7.12 -48.03 2.28
C LEU A 9 6.18 -48.95 1.50
N PHE A 10 4.86 -48.81 1.70
CA PHE A 10 3.89 -49.14 0.67
C PHE A 10 2.76 -48.09 0.66
N ASN A 11 2.74 -47.30 -0.41
CA ASN A 11 1.59 -46.54 -0.88
C ASN A 11 0.52 -47.51 -1.39
N ASN A 12 -0.76 -47.22 -1.11
CA ASN A 12 -1.86 -47.09 -2.11
C ASN A 12 -3.26 -47.26 -1.47
N THR A 13 -4.07 -46.20 -1.53
CA THR A 13 -5.53 -46.22 -1.37
C THR A 13 -6.20 -46.92 -2.57
N PRO A 14 -7.45 -47.43 -2.47
CA PRO A 14 -8.57 -46.59 -2.95
C PRO A 14 -9.92 -46.75 -2.21
N PHE A 15 -10.77 -45.75 -2.45
CA PHE A 15 -12.18 -45.60 -2.07
C PHE A 15 -13.09 -46.80 -2.38
N GLN A 16 -14.06 -47.06 -1.50
CA GLN A 16 -15.39 -47.55 -1.91
C GLN A 16 -16.50 -47.01 -0.99
N VAL A 17 -17.55 -46.50 -1.62
CA VAL A 17 -18.76 -45.86 -1.07
C VAL A 17 -19.94 -46.81 -1.28
N TYR A 18 -20.75 -47.13 -0.24
CA TYR A 18 -22.23 -47.12 -0.30
C TYR A 18 -22.94 -47.34 1.07
N ARG A 19 -24.18 -46.83 1.17
CA ARG A 19 -25.12 -46.52 2.31
C ARG A 19 -26.42 -47.39 2.20
N PRO A 20 -27.58 -47.19 2.90
CA PRO A 20 -28.08 -46.90 4.28
C PRO A 20 -29.12 -48.01 4.73
N PRO A 21 -30.28 -47.83 5.45
CA PRO A 21 -30.83 -46.82 6.39
C PRO A 21 -31.45 -47.41 7.70
N GLY A 22 -31.80 -46.58 8.69
CA GLY A 22 -32.65 -46.99 9.82
C GLY A 22 -33.01 -45.82 10.75
N GLN A 23 -34.29 -45.48 10.79
CA GLN A 23 -34.88 -44.27 11.36
C GLN A 23 -34.99 -44.32 12.90
N GLY A 24 -34.91 -43.16 13.55
CA GLY A 24 -35.22 -42.99 14.97
C GLY A 24 -35.40 -41.52 15.32
N SER A 25 -36.64 -41.13 15.58
CA SER A 25 -37.10 -39.75 15.73
C SER A 25 -36.93 -39.18 17.15
N ALA A 26 -36.50 -37.92 17.19
CA ALA A 26 -37.07 -36.79 17.95
C ALA A 26 -36.87 -36.61 19.48
N VAL A 27 -36.78 -35.31 19.82
CA VAL A 27 -37.17 -34.62 21.07
C VAL A 27 -36.13 -34.59 22.21
N ARG A 28 -35.54 -33.42 22.55
CA ARG A 28 -36.06 -32.40 23.50
C ARG A 28 -35.01 -31.32 23.82
N ARG A 29 -35.49 -30.08 23.90
CA ARG A 29 -34.78 -28.85 24.29
C ARG A 29 -34.17 -28.92 25.70
N ARG A 30 -33.00 -28.32 25.91
CA ARG A 30 -32.66 -27.54 27.11
C ARG A 30 -31.67 -26.42 26.76
N GLN A 31 -32.14 -25.19 26.92
CA GLN A 31 -31.35 -23.96 26.84
C GLN A 31 -30.58 -23.75 28.16
N LYS A 32 -29.56 -22.87 28.06
CA LYS A 32 -29.01 -21.99 29.11
C LYS A 32 -27.62 -22.37 29.60
N GLU A 33 -26.60 -21.85 28.92
CA GLU A 33 -25.62 -21.03 29.65
C GLU A 33 -25.06 -19.93 28.74
N SER A 34 -25.59 -18.75 28.99
CA SER A 34 -25.14 -17.46 28.53
C SER A 34 -23.74 -17.16 29.09
N GLN A 35 -22.70 -17.56 28.37
CA GLN A 35 -21.43 -16.85 28.45
C GLN A 35 -21.39 -15.80 27.35
N LEU A 36 -22.11 -14.71 27.62
CA LEU A 36 -21.99 -13.45 26.91
C LEU A 36 -20.65 -12.80 27.31
N ARG A 37 -19.54 -13.41 26.91
CA ARG A 37 -18.26 -12.70 26.84
C ARG A 37 -18.21 -12.09 25.46
N SER A 38 -18.96 -11.01 25.28
CA SER A 38 -18.76 -10.07 24.19
C SER A 38 -17.35 -9.52 24.37
N GLN A 39 -16.36 -10.22 23.83
CA GLN A 39 -15.13 -9.57 23.42
C GLN A 39 -15.58 -8.63 22.31
N THR A 40 -15.89 -7.39 22.68
CA THR A 40 -15.83 -6.29 21.73
C THR A 40 -14.38 -6.28 21.29
N ASN A 41 -14.14 -6.96 20.16
CA ASN A 41 -12.88 -6.86 19.46
C ASN A 41 -12.84 -5.43 18.90
N THR A 42 -12.51 -4.48 19.77
CA THR A 42 -12.24 -3.09 19.41
C THR A 42 -10.87 -3.06 18.77
N HIS A 43 -10.70 -3.81 17.67
CA HIS A 43 -9.71 -3.40 16.69
C HIS A 43 -10.27 -2.11 16.10
N ALA A 44 -9.63 -0.99 16.50
CA ALA A 44 -9.77 0.28 15.82
C ALA A 44 -9.85 0.01 14.31
N PRO A 45 -10.78 0.66 13.57
CA PRO A 45 -10.93 0.43 12.15
C PRO A 45 -9.54 0.53 11.54
N TYR A 46 -9.08 -0.54 10.90
CA TYR A 46 -7.79 -0.60 10.22
C TYR A 46 -7.57 0.73 9.54
N SER A 47 -6.65 1.53 10.09
CA SER A 47 -6.44 2.89 9.66
C SER A 47 -6.03 2.79 8.19
N LEU A 48 -6.94 3.18 7.28
CA LEU A 48 -6.72 3.15 5.84
C LEU A 48 -5.34 3.77 5.60
N ARG A 49 -4.40 3.02 5.00
CA ARG A 49 -3.03 3.51 4.84
C ARG A 49 -3.07 4.87 4.14
N GLN A 50 -2.76 5.94 4.85
CA GLN A 50 -2.76 7.28 4.29
C GLN A 50 -1.50 7.42 3.44
N ASN A 51 -1.70 7.59 2.15
CA ASN A 51 -0.59 7.79 1.23
C ASN A 51 -0.33 9.28 1.11
N LEU A 52 0.77 9.75 1.69
CA LEU A 52 1.18 11.15 1.62
C LEU A 52 1.45 11.57 0.17
N THR A 53 0.75 12.59 -0.29
CA THR A 53 1.03 13.27 -1.56
C THR A 53 2.31 14.11 -1.45
N MET A 54 2.87 14.56 -2.57
CA MET A 54 4.00 15.49 -2.55
C MET A 54 3.63 16.78 -1.80
N HIS A 55 2.41 17.28 -2.02
CA HIS A 55 1.88 18.42 -1.28
C HIS A 55 1.84 18.18 0.24
N ASP A 56 1.35 17.02 0.68
CA ASP A 56 1.33 16.68 2.11
C ASP A 56 2.73 16.65 2.71
N LYS A 57 3.70 16.09 1.97
CA LYS A 57 5.10 16.01 2.43
C LYS A 57 5.69 17.40 2.62
N LEU A 58 5.48 18.32 1.67
CA LEU A 58 5.94 19.71 1.81
C LEU A 58 5.30 20.39 3.01
N LYS A 59 3.98 20.24 3.20
CA LYS A 59 3.27 20.79 4.35
C LYS A 59 3.81 20.25 5.68
N ILE A 60 4.17 18.98 5.75
CA ILE A 60 4.80 18.35 6.92
C ILE A 60 6.20 18.95 7.15
N LEU A 61 6.98 19.15 6.09
CA LEU A 61 8.32 19.75 6.18
C LEU A 61 8.25 21.20 6.66
N ASP A 62 7.34 21.99 6.11
CA ASP A 62 7.11 23.38 6.52
C ASP A 62 6.69 23.47 7.99
N TYR A 63 5.81 22.57 8.44
CA TYR A 63 5.46 22.45 9.86
C TYR A 63 6.67 22.14 10.74
N CYS A 64 7.55 21.23 10.30
CA CYS A 64 8.72 20.80 11.05
C CYS A 64 9.85 21.84 11.08
N GLY A 65 9.91 22.72 10.07
CA GLY A 65 10.85 23.84 9.96
C GLY A 65 10.40 25.12 10.66
N GLY A 66 9.14 25.23 11.07
CA GLY A 66 8.61 26.40 11.77
C GLY A 66 9.20 26.59 13.18
N ASP A 67 9.36 27.85 13.60
CA ASP A 67 9.97 28.21 14.90
C ASP A 67 9.28 27.54 16.09
N SER A 68 7.96 27.38 16.04
CA SER A 68 7.17 26.76 17.11
C SER A 68 7.42 25.27 17.30
N THR A 69 8.06 24.58 16.34
CA THR A 69 8.35 23.14 16.44
C THR A 69 9.85 22.85 16.59
N LYS A 70 10.70 23.87 16.63
CA LYS A 70 12.16 23.71 16.67
C LYS A 70 12.65 22.97 17.93
N ASP A 71 12.00 23.22 19.05
CA ASP A 71 12.35 22.61 20.34
C ASP A 71 11.65 21.25 20.57
N LEU A 72 10.73 20.86 19.69
CA LEU A 72 10.01 19.59 19.81
C LEU A 72 10.86 18.43 19.30
N THR A 73 10.82 17.33 20.03
CA THR A 73 11.37 16.06 19.57
C THR A 73 10.61 15.54 18.35
N GLN A 74 11.24 14.68 17.54
CA GLN A 74 10.56 14.08 16.38
C GLN A 74 9.29 13.31 16.78
N GLN A 75 9.29 12.67 17.95
CA GLN A 75 8.12 11.94 18.42
C GLN A 75 6.96 12.89 18.77
N GLU A 76 7.23 14.02 19.40
CA GLU A 76 6.21 15.04 19.69
C GLU A 76 5.66 15.66 18.41
N LYS A 77 6.52 15.91 17.41
CA LYS A 77 6.08 16.36 16.07
C LYS A 77 5.12 15.36 15.43
N VAL A 78 5.40 14.06 15.53
CA VAL A 78 4.50 13.00 15.02
C VAL A 78 3.15 13.04 15.71
N VAL A 79 3.12 13.18 17.04
CA VAL A 79 1.87 13.27 17.82
C VAL A 79 1.04 14.49 17.40
N GLN A 80 1.68 15.63 17.16
CA GLN A 80 1.00 16.82 16.65
C GLN A 80 0.51 16.61 15.21
N LEU A 81 1.30 15.98 14.34
CA LEU A 81 0.86 15.66 12.98
C LEU A 81 -0.32 14.69 12.94
N HIS A 82 -0.44 13.79 13.92
CA HIS A 82 -1.61 12.93 14.08
C HIS A 82 -2.87 13.73 14.39
N SER A 83 -2.78 14.77 15.23
CA SER A 83 -3.92 15.66 15.52
C SER A 83 -4.34 16.49 14.31
N MET A 84 -3.42 16.75 13.37
CA MET A 84 -3.67 17.38 12.07
C MET A 84 -4.24 16.41 11.01
N GLY A 85 -4.42 15.14 11.34
CA GLY A 85 -5.01 14.13 10.46
C GLY A 85 -4.01 13.22 9.73
N TYR A 86 -2.72 13.24 10.08
CA TYR A 86 -1.69 12.35 9.52
C TYR A 86 -1.46 11.10 10.37
N TYR A 87 -2.52 10.34 10.67
CA TYR A 87 -2.52 9.27 11.67
C TYR A 87 -1.59 8.08 11.36
N THR A 88 -1.25 7.83 10.08
CA THR A 88 -0.32 6.74 9.72
C THR A 88 1.14 7.16 9.69
N LEU A 89 1.45 8.43 9.97
CA LEU A 89 2.81 8.93 9.90
C LEU A 89 3.62 8.39 11.08
N SER A 90 4.72 7.70 10.80
CA SER A 90 5.66 7.22 11.82
C SER A 90 6.84 8.18 11.98
N GLN A 91 7.51 8.11 13.14
CA GLN A 91 8.75 8.85 13.37
C GLN A 91 9.84 8.50 12.35
N SER A 92 9.94 7.23 11.92
CA SER A 92 10.86 6.81 10.86
C SER A 92 10.54 7.44 9.50
N THR A 93 9.26 7.61 9.18
CA THR A 93 8.81 8.30 7.96
C THR A 93 9.18 9.78 8.03
N LEU A 94 8.95 10.42 9.19
CA LEU A 94 9.31 11.82 9.39
C LEU A 94 10.82 12.04 9.23
N SER A 95 11.65 11.19 9.83
CA SER A 95 13.10 11.23 9.67
C SER A 95 13.54 11.10 8.22
N THR A 96 12.89 10.20 7.46
CA THR A 96 13.17 10.05 6.02
C THR A 96 12.78 11.30 5.23
N LEU A 97 11.62 11.90 5.53
CA LEU A 97 11.18 13.14 4.87
C LEU A 97 12.15 14.30 5.13
N LEU A 98 12.59 14.48 6.37
CA LEU A 98 13.56 15.53 6.73
C LEU A 98 14.92 15.32 6.05
N ARG A 99 15.38 14.07 5.95
CA ARG A 99 16.62 13.76 5.24
C ARG A 99 16.54 14.07 3.75
N ASP A 100 15.38 13.81 3.15
CA ASP A 100 15.17 13.96 1.71
C ASP A 100 14.52 15.33 1.36
N GLU A 101 14.50 16.28 2.30
CA GLU A 101 13.82 17.58 2.21
C GLU A 101 14.25 18.38 0.97
N ASP A 102 15.55 18.55 0.75
CA ASP A 102 16.10 19.28 -0.39
C ASP A 102 15.69 18.65 -1.73
N LEU A 103 15.69 17.31 -1.79
CA LEU A 103 15.28 16.58 -2.99
C LEU A 103 13.79 16.73 -3.26
N LEU A 104 12.96 16.76 -2.21
CA LEU A 104 11.51 16.94 -2.33
C LEU A 104 11.17 18.35 -2.78
N ARG A 105 11.82 19.38 -2.22
CA ARG A 105 11.62 20.78 -2.64
C ARG A 105 12.08 21.01 -4.08
N ALA A 106 13.31 20.60 -4.42
CA ALA A 106 13.83 20.77 -5.78
C ALA A 106 12.94 20.11 -6.85
N TYR A 107 12.31 18.98 -6.51
CA TYR A 107 11.38 18.31 -7.43
C TYR A 107 10.02 18.99 -7.52
N ALA A 108 9.49 19.51 -6.41
CA ALA A 108 8.26 20.28 -6.43
C ALA A 108 8.42 21.58 -7.24
N ASP A 109 9.58 22.23 -7.15
CA ASP A 109 9.91 23.42 -7.92
C ASP A 109 10.07 23.11 -9.41
N ALA A 110 10.69 21.97 -9.76
CA ALA A 110 10.85 21.54 -11.15
C ALA A 110 9.54 21.06 -11.78
N HIS A 111 8.59 20.53 -10.98
CA HIS A 111 7.36 19.91 -11.44
C HIS A 111 6.14 20.28 -10.58
N PRO A 112 5.66 21.53 -10.65
CA PRO A 112 4.52 21.98 -9.86
C PRO A 112 3.22 21.20 -10.15
N GLU A 113 3.09 20.63 -11.35
CA GLU A 113 1.95 19.78 -11.75
C GLU A 113 1.90 18.45 -10.97
N HIS A 114 3.02 17.97 -10.43
CA HIS A 114 3.14 16.69 -9.76
C HIS A 114 2.85 16.73 -8.25
N LEU A 115 2.34 17.85 -7.71
CA LEU A 115 2.04 17.98 -6.28
C LEU A 115 1.02 16.95 -5.75
N HIS A 116 0.08 16.54 -6.61
CA HIS A 116 -0.92 15.53 -6.29
C HIS A 116 -0.35 14.09 -6.29
N MET A 117 0.85 13.89 -6.84
CA MET A 117 1.46 12.57 -6.93
C MET A 117 2.01 12.11 -5.58
N LYS A 118 1.85 10.81 -5.29
CA LYS A 118 2.36 10.19 -4.06
C LYS A 118 3.87 9.92 -4.12
N ARG A 119 4.38 9.62 -5.32
CA ARG A 119 5.77 9.22 -5.56
C ARG A 119 6.27 9.95 -6.80
N ARG A 120 7.57 10.27 -6.78
CA ARG A 120 8.28 10.67 -7.98
C ARG A 120 8.27 9.51 -8.99
N PRO A 121 7.88 9.73 -10.24
CA PRO A 121 8.06 8.73 -11.30
C PRO A 121 9.55 8.43 -11.45
N ILE A 122 9.92 7.15 -11.37
CA ILE A 122 11.26 6.71 -11.74
C ILE A 122 11.17 6.25 -13.18
N VAL A 123 11.54 7.14 -14.09
CA VAL A 123 11.54 6.89 -15.53
C VAL A 123 12.90 6.31 -15.91
N GLN A 124 12.92 5.18 -16.62
CA GLN A 124 14.16 4.54 -17.05
C GLN A 124 14.84 5.31 -18.20
N LEU A 125 14.05 5.92 -19.09
CA LEU A 125 14.50 6.64 -20.28
C LEU A 125 13.85 8.02 -20.33
N PRO A 126 14.35 9.01 -19.55
CA PRO A 126 13.71 10.32 -19.44
C PRO A 126 13.66 11.08 -20.77
N HIS A 127 14.68 10.89 -21.63
CA HIS A 127 14.70 11.44 -23.00
C HIS A 127 13.51 10.92 -23.83
N VAL A 128 13.28 9.61 -23.81
CA VAL A 128 12.19 8.97 -24.57
C VAL A 128 10.84 9.44 -24.06
N GLU A 129 10.66 9.51 -22.74
CA GLU A 129 9.40 9.99 -22.16
C GLU A 129 9.12 11.46 -22.51
N ALA A 130 10.14 12.32 -22.51
CA ALA A 130 10.00 13.72 -22.91
C ALA A 130 9.62 13.86 -24.40
N ALA A 131 10.32 13.17 -25.30
CA ALA A 131 10.03 13.18 -26.73
C ALA A 131 8.63 12.62 -27.04
N LEU A 132 8.24 11.56 -26.33
CA LEU A 132 6.92 10.95 -26.46
C LEU A 132 5.81 11.88 -25.92
N HIS A 133 6.05 12.54 -24.79
CA HIS A 133 5.11 13.50 -24.22
C HIS A 133 4.88 14.70 -25.17
N GLU A 134 5.94 15.26 -25.75
CA GLU A 134 5.83 16.33 -26.74
C GLU A 134 5.02 15.87 -27.97
N TRP A 135 5.32 14.67 -28.48
CA TRP A 135 4.58 14.10 -29.61
C TRP A 135 3.10 13.86 -29.27
N ILE A 136 2.78 13.40 -28.06
CA ILE A 136 1.40 13.22 -27.60
C ILE A 136 0.64 14.55 -27.60
N LEU A 137 1.25 15.61 -27.05
CA LEU A 137 0.65 16.95 -27.02
C LEU A 137 0.34 17.45 -28.43
N GLN A 138 1.30 17.35 -29.36
CA GLN A 138 1.10 17.75 -30.76
C GLN A 138 -0.07 17.01 -31.43
N LYS A 139 -0.24 15.72 -31.14
CA LYS A 139 -1.34 14.91 -31.72
C LYS A 139 -2.69 15.21 -31.08
N GLN A 140 -2.71 15.49 -29.78
CA GLN A 140 -3.92 15.93 -29.08
C GLN A 140 -4.40 17.29 -29.59
N ASP A 141 -3.49 18.22 -29.87
CA ASP A 141 -3.82 19.51 -30.48
C ASP A 141 -4.47 19.37 -31.86
N TRP A 142 -4.10 18.33 -32.61
CA TRP A 142 -4.73 17.99 -33.90
C TRP A 142 -6.04 17.19 -33.75
N GLY A 143 -6.50 16.95 -32.52
CA GLY A 143 -7.72 16.18 -32.25
C GLY A 143 -7.61 14.68 -32.55
N ILE A 144 -6.39 14.16 -32.71
CA ILE A 144 -6.17 12.74 -33.01
C ILE A 144 -6.29 11.94 -31.72
N ARG A 145 -7.20 10.95 -31.72
CA ARG A 145 -7.33 10.02 -30.60
C ARG A 145 -6.18 9.02 -30.63
N LEU A 146 -5.22 9.20 -29.74
CA LEU A 146 -4.11 8.27 -29.55
C LEU A 146 -4.55 7.05 -28.74
N THR A 147 -4.20 5.86 -29.22
CA THR A 147 -4.33 4.60 -28.50
C THR A 147 -2.99 4.21 -27.86
N GLY A 148 -3.04 3.43 -26.78
CA GLY A 148 -1.82 2.98 -26.10
C GLY A 148 -0.88 2.14 -26.98
N ASP A 149 -1.41 1.43 -27.96
CA ASP A 149 -0.61 0.65 -28.92
C ASP A 149 0.22 1.56 -29.81
N LEU A 150 -0.39 2.63 -30.32
CA LEU A 150 0.30 3.62 -31.14
C LEU A 150 1.38 4.38 -30.36
N ILE A 151 1.11 4.69 -29.08
CA ILE A 151 2.09 5.32 -28.20
C ILE A 151 3.29 4.38 -27.96
N ARG A 152 3.03 3.06 -27.79
CA ARG A 152 4.09 2.06 -27.61
C ARG A 152 4.94 1.89 -28.87
N GLU A 153 4.31 1.82 -30.04
CA GLU A 153 5.00 1.78 -31.33
C GLU A 153 5.88 3.02 -31.51
N LYS A 154 5.32 4.21 -31.26
CA LYS A 154 6.09 5.46 -31.37
C LYS A 154 7.25 5.53 -30.36
N ALA A 155 7.08 5.01 -29.16
CA ALA A 155 8.15 4.97 -28.16
C ALA A 155 9.34 4.12 -28.63
N GLN A 156 9.12 3.07 -29.44
CA GLN A 156 10.20 2.26 -29.99
C GLN A 156 11.05 3.04 -31.00
N ASP A 157 10.46 4.00 -31.73
CA ASP A 157 11.21 4.85 -32.67
C ASP A 157 12.19 5.80 -31.97
N PHE A 158 12.00 6.09 -30.68
CA PHE A 158 12.82 7.03 -29.90
C PHE A 158 13.94 6.35 -29.10
N CYS A 159 13.92 5.01 -29.00
CA CYS A 159 14.93 4.18 -28.34
C CYS A 159 16.07 3.86 -29.31
#